data_AF-A0A7S0KVG1-F1
#
_entry.id   AF-A0A7S0KVG1-F1
#
_cell.length_a   1.000
_cell.length_b   1.000
_cell.length_c   1.000
_cell.angle_alpha   90.00
_cell.angle_beta   90.00
_cell.angle_gamma   90.00
#
_symmetry.space_group_name_H-M   'P 1'
#
loop_
_entity.id
_entity.type
_entity.pdbx_description
1 polymer ?
#
loop_
_entity_poly.entity_id
_entity_poly.type
_entity_poly.pdbx_seq_one_letter_code
_entity_poly.pdbx_strand_id
1 'polypeptide(L)'
;RGGREGGGRGRGRGGGAGPSDFGGLWDPTVKWFFEDADGGGGGGGAPSKGGLEKGINKKRAREYHVKGREGARAPSLDDAVRTAVLELRRYKLVKRLRHQLALKCGQLQVKPPLLVFERWLARAMLEDGDDAVPTPMFPAVDAGGGLAQDLRRAGAEDAGAAAAADELAGQAGAIAGKLTEPQGDDDDGEEGTGKKDAVTAEDAGPLLALKVNGEKPYMSVSKAHMGKLRALYCRHSLGGAPLPPEGTPEHGAFIAATFSLLARYDALGGAGYQAALNETAFDVLKKRLGVGCEAFASPLNCRYGRFCSAFPDVDGPFGSLGSFFQFAPTRGSFEMNPPFVPEVLMAAAERAESLLVKAEESGGRLSFVVVVPAWRDVPMWRALDESRFKRGETLVVPASDHGFCDGAQHCRPPRERHRVSSYDTGVFFLQTSAGARRWPVTDEIRAELAAAMKQAVGSAKSVGDLERRFRSGGGKGGFG
;
A
#
# COMPACT_ATOMS: atom_id res chain seq x y z
N ARG A 1 64.26 13.22 42.36
CA ARG A 1 64.10 14.41 43.24
C ARG A 1 63.83 15.61 42.34
N GLY A 2 62.65 16.23 42.47
CA GLY A 2 62.26 17.58 41.97
C GLY A 2 62.27 17.78 40.46
N GLY A 3 61.29 18.37 39.78
CA GLY A 3 60.15 19.20 40.21
C GLY A 3 59.97 20.32 39.17
N ARG A 4 58.72 20.49 38.69
CA ARG A 4 58.02 21.59 37.95
C ARG A 4 58.83 22.82 37.47
N GLU A 5 58.55 23.48 36.34
CA GLU A 5 57.30 24.12 35.86
C GLU A 5 57.31 24.30 34.32
N GLY A 6 56.17 24.23 33.62
CA GLY A 6 55.47 25.39 33.02
C GLY A 6 55.56 25.33 31.48
N GLY A 7 54.50 25.08 30.71
CA GLY A 7 53.36 25.97 30.47
C GLY A 7 53.33 26.37 28.98
N GLY A 8 52.70 25.57 28.12
CA GLY A 8 52.59 25.85 26.68
C GLY A 8 51.25 25.36 26.12
N ARG A 9 50.42 26.31 25.67
CA ARG A 9 49.03 26.13 25.22
C ARG A 9 48.94 25.35 23.90
N GLY A 10 48.41 24.13 23.94
CA GLY A 10 47.91 23.42 22.76
C GLY A 10 46.37 23.46 22.73
N ARG A 11 45.79 24.27 21.84
CA ARG A 11 44.35 24.25 21.55
C ARG A 11 44.02 22.96 20.79
N GLY A 12 43.69 21.91 21.53
CA GLY A 12 42.99 20.75 20.98
C GLY A 12 41.59 21.18 20.56
N ARG A 13 41.37 21.33 19.25
CA ARG A 13 40.02 21.35 18.68
C ARG A 13 39.44 19.95 18.88
N GLY A 14 38.71 19.76 19.96
CA GLY A 14 37.71 18.70 20.05
C GLY A 14 36.72 18.93 18.91
N GLY A 15 36.77 18.06 17.90
CA GLY A 15 35.72 17.96 16.90
C GLY A 15 34.46 17.46 17.59
N GLY A 16 33.70 18.39 18.18
CA GLY A 16 32.32 18.13 18.55
C GLY A 16 31.59 17.75 17.28
N ALA A 17 31.12 16.51 17.22
CA ALA A 17 30.06 16.14 16.30
C ALA A 17 28.89 17.09 16.62
N GLY A 18 28.59 17.99 15.70
CA GLY A 18 27.35 18.76 15.76
C GLY A 18 26.16 17.79 15.77
N PRO A 19 25.01 18.21 16.30
CA PRO A 19 23.78 17.45 16.12
C PRO A 19 23.58 17.26 14.61
N SER A 20 23.34 16.05 14.16
CA SER A 20 22.93 15.83 12.78
C SER A 20 21.67 16.66 12.53
N ASP A 21 21.71 17.61 11.60
CA ASP A 21 20.60 18.55 11.24
C ASP A 21 19.29 17.85 10.79
N PHE A 22 19.25 16.52 10.83
CA PHE A 22 18.08 15.69 10.62
C PHE A 22 17.99 14.71 11.80
N GLY A 23 17.23 15.05 12.83
CA GLY A 23 16.94 14.15 13.96
C GLY A 23 16.62 12.75 13.43
N GLY A 24 17.30 11.72 13.94
CA GLY A 24 17.58 10.41 13.29
C GLY A 24 16.39 9.49 12.91
N LEU A 25 15.23 10.06 12.58
CA LEU A 25 14.00 9.42 12.12
C LEU A 25 14.09 8.87 10.70
N TRP A 26 15.05 9.28 9.88
CA TRP A 26 15.28 8.69 8.56
C TRP A 26 16.74 8.76 8.15
N ASP A 27 17.12 7.96 7.17
CA ASP A 27 18.43 8.06 6.54
C ASP A 27 18.41 9.15 5.44
N PRO A 28 19.09 10.30 5.61
CA PRO A 28 19.12 11.36 4.62
C PRO A 28 19.93 11.01 3.36
N THR A 29 20.72 9.93 3.39
CA THR A 29 21.50 9.47 2.23
C THR A 29 20.64 8.72 1.21
N VAL A 30 19.51 8.16 1.64
CA VAL A 30 18.53 7.50 0.76
C VAL A 30 17.58 8.55 0.20
N LYS A 31 17.76 8.89 -1.07
CA LYS A 31 16.87 9.81 -1.79
C LYS A 31 15.76 9.03 -2.50
N TRP A 32 14.52 9.30 -2.10
CA TRP A 32 13.34 8.81 -2.79
C TRP A 32 12.91 9.81 -3.87
N PHE A 33 13.00 9.41 -5.13
CA PHE A 33 12.53 10.20 -6.25
C PHE A 33 11.39 9.46 -6.96
N PHE A 34 10.25 10.14 -7.07
CA PHE A 34 9.11 9.64 -7.83
C PHE A 34 9.03 10.42 -9.15
N GLU A 35 9.51 9.81 -10.22
CA GLU A 35 9.44 10.40 -11.56
C GLU A 35 7.99 10.48 -12.06
N ASP A 36 7.60 11.63 -12.62
CA ASP A 36 6.32 11.77 -13.32
C ASP A 36 6.24 10.87 -14.57
N ALA A 37 5.02 10.43 -14.92
CA ALA A 37 4.77 9.60 -16.12
C ALA A 37 5.21 10.28 -17.45
N ASP A 38 5.47 11.59 -17.43
CA ASP A 38 5.90 12.37 -18.59
C ASP A 38 7.42 12.34 -18.85
N GLY A 39 8.21 11.67 -18.01
CA GLY A 39 9.69 11.62 -18.12
C GLY A 39 10.25 10.56 -19.09
N GLY A 40 9.41 9.74 -19.72
CA GLY A 40 9.85 8.62 -20.56
C GLY A 40 10.38 9.03 -21.94
N GLY A 41 11.71 9.15 -22.05
CA GLY A 41 12.47 8.76 -23.24
C GLY A 41 12.87 9.88 -24.21
N GLY A 42 14.03 10.50 -23.98
CA GLY A 42 14.69 11.35 -24.97
C GLY A 42 16.08 11.77 -24.51
N GLY A 43 17.05 10.87 -24.56
CA GLY A 43 18.45 11.22 -24.28
C GLY A 43 19.43 10.16 -24.78
N GLY A 44 20.17 10.49 -25.85
CA GLY A 44 21.37 9.76 -26.26
C GLY A 44 21.54 9.48 -27.75
N GLY A 45 21.37 10.46 -28.64
CA GLY A 45 21.71 10.32 -30.06
C GLY A 45 21.82 11.68 -30.75
N ALA A 46 22.97 11.95 -31.38
CA ALA A 46 23.28 13.19 -32.09
C ALA A 46 22.22 13.53 -33.17
N PRO A 47 22.02 14.83 -33.49
CA PRO A 47 20.93 15.25 -34.36
C PRO A 47 21.23 14.94 -35.84
N SER A 48 20.56 13.95 -36.43
CA SER A 48 20.38 13.89 -37.88
C SER A 48 19.22 14.79 -38.29
N LYS A 49 19.49 15.73 -39.19
CA LYS A 49 18.51 16.67 -39.76
C LYS A 49 17.34 15.93 -40.43
N GLY A 50 16.10 16.24 -40.04
CA GLY A 50 14.91 15.98 -40.86
C GLY A 50 13.61 15.78 -40.07
N GLY A 51 12.62 16.64 -40.31
CA GLY A 51 11.20 16.39 -40.03
C GLY A 51 10.67 16.89 -38.68
N LEU A 52 10.00 18.04 -38.68
CA LEU A 52 9.14 18.47 -37.57
C LEU A 52 7.88 17.60 -37.50
N GLU A 53 7.70 16.84 -36.42
CA GLU A 53 6.37 16.49 -35.94
C GLU A 53 6.18 17.02 -34.51
N LYS A 54 5.09 17.78 -34.34
CA LYS A 54 4.77 18.55 -33.13
C LYS A 54 4.53 17.60 -31.95
N GLY A 55 5.55 17.47 -31.10
CA GLY A 55 5.44 16.86 -29.78
C GLY A 55 4.36 17.51 -28.91
N ILE A 56 3.74 16.69 -28.07
CA ILE A 56 2.71 17.02 -27.08
C ILE A 56 3.00 18.39 -26.44
N ASN A 57 2.04 19.29 -26.50
CA ASN A 57 2.11 20.62 -25.92
C ASN A 57 2.34 20.52 -24.40
N LYS A 58 3.59 20.70 -23.96
CA LYS A 58 4.06 20.63 -22.56
C LYS A 58 3.21 21.46 -21.59
N LYS A 59 2.50 22.49 -22.09
CA LYS A 59 1.61 23.36 -21.30
C LYS A 59 0.30 22.66 -20.89
N ARG A 60 -0.30 21.85 -21.76
CA ARG A 60 -1.57 21.14 -21.49
C ARG A 60 -1.40 19.94 -20.53
N ALA A 61 -0.25 19.26 -20.55
CA ALA A 61 0.07 18.21 -19.56
C ALA A 61 0.27 18.81 -18.16
N ARG A 62 0.93 19.98 -18.08
CA ARG A 62 1.07 20.77 -16.86
C ARG A 62 -0.28 21.20 -16.27
N GLU A 63 -1.24 21.58 -17.11
CA GLU A 63 -2.61 21.94 -16.66
C GLU A 63 -3.39 20.76 -16.04
N TYR A 64 -3.25 19.54 -16.58
CA TYR A 64 -3.77 18.32 -15.92
C TYR A 64 -3.04 18.00 -14.60
N HIS A 65 -1.73 18.28 -14.52
CA HIS A 65 -0.91 18.11 -13.31
C HIS A 65 -1.21 19.13 -12.20
N VAL A 66 -1.68 20.32 -12.56
CA VAL A 66 -2.02 21.40 -11.62
C VAL A 66 -3.47 21.26 -11.12
N LYS A 67 -4.44 20.88 -11.97
CA LYS A 67 -5.84 20.68 -11.52
C LYS A 67 -6.02 19.58 -10.48
N GLY A 68 -5.14 18.57 -10.44
CA GLY A 68 -5.12 17.56 -9.36
C GLY A 68 -4.32 17.96 -8.11
N ARG A 69 -3.63 19.12 -8.14
CA ARG A 69 -2.86 19.71 -7.02
C ARG A 69 -3.58 20.89 -6.38
N GLU A 70 -4.52 21.51 -7.09
CA GLU A 70 -5.43 22.56 -6.59
C GLU A 70 -6.41 21.97 -5.57
N GLY A 71 -5.93 21.58 -4.39
CA GLY A 71 -6.77 21.07 -3.30
C GLY A 71 -6.07 20.18 -2.27
N ALA A 72 -4.94 19.54 -2.61
CA ALA A 72 -4.20 18.71 -1.66
C ALA A 72 -3.33 19.61 -0.75
N ARG A 73 -3.93 20.10 0.33
CA ARG A 73 -3.21 20.78 1.41
C ARG A 73 -2.84 19.74 2.46
N ALA A 74 -1.62 19.82 2.98
CA ALA A 74 -1.24 19.08 4.19
C ALA A 74 -2.33 19.23 5.26
N PRO A 75 -2.73 18.14 5.95
CA PRO A 75 -3.65 18.26 7.06
C PRO A 75 -3.06 19.19 8.13
N SER A 76 -3.93 19.91 8.84
CA SER A 76 -3.47 20.65 10.02
C SER A 76 -2.97 19.66 11.07
N LEU A 77 -2.10 20.13 11.98
CA LEU A 77 -1.62 19.30 13.09
C LEU A 77 -2.80 18.74 13.91
N ASP A 78 -3.78 19.59 14.25
CA ASP A 78 -4.92 19.19 15.05
C ASP A 78 -5.78 18.13 14.33
N ASP A 79 -6.04 18.29 13.03
CA ASP A 79 -6.79 17.28 12.26
C ASP A 79 -6.02 15.96 12.19
N ALA A 80 -4.71 16.01 11.91
CA ALA A 80 -3.87 14.82 11.79
C ALA A 80 -3.79 14.05 13.13
N VAL A 81 -3.67 14.76 14.26
CA VAL A 81 -3.69 14.17 15.61
C VAL A 81 -5.04 13.55 15.92
N ARG A 82 -6.16 14.24 15.62
CA ARG A 82 -7.51 13.67 15.82
C ARG A 82 -7.70 12.38 15.00
N THR A 83 -7.23 12.35 13.76
CA THR A 83 -7.24 11.12 12.94
C THR A 83 -6.39 10.03 13.58
N ALA A 84 -5.20 10.34 14.11
CA ALA A 84 -4.34 9.34 14.75
C ALA A 84 -4.99 8.72 16.01
N VAL A 85 -5.64 9.53 16.84
CA VAL A 85 -6.41 9.06 18.01
C VAL A 85 -7.56 8.14 17.55
N LEU A 86 -8.30 8.56 16.52
CA LEU A 86 -9.37 7.76 15.94
C LEU A 86 -8.85 6.42 15.39
N GLU A 87 -7.70 6.41 14.73
CA GLU A 87 -7.11 5.19 14.18
C GLU A 87 -6.57 4.25 15.26
N LEU A 88 -6.08 4.77 16.38
CA LEU A 88 -5.74 3.94 17.55
C LEU A 88 -7.00 3.25 18.11
N ARG A 89 -8.11 3.99 18.24
CA ARG A 89 -9.41 3.42 18.67
C ARG A 89 -9.90 2.37 17.65
N ARG A 90 -9.86 2.70 16.36
CA ARG A 90 -10.21 1.78 15.26
C ARG A 90 -9.38 0.49 15.34
N TYR A 91 -8.07 0.60 15.50
CA TYR A 91 -7.17 -0.56 15.63
C TYR A 91 -7.61 -1.47 16.78
N LYS A 92 -7.86 -0.92 17.98
CA LYS A 92 -8.29 -1.69 19.16
C LYS A 92 -9.61 -2.43 18.88
N LEU A 93 -10.57 -1.75 18.25
CA LEU A 93 -11.87 -2.33 17.89
C LEU A 93 -11.78 -3.39 16.78
N VAL A 94 -10.92 -3.21 15.78
CA VAL A 94 -10.66 -4.23 14.75
C VAL A 94 -10.03 -5.48 15.36
N LYS A 95 -9.07 -5.34 16.29
CA LYS A 95 -8.52 -6.50 17.02
C LYS A 95 -9.59 -7.24 17.81
N ARG A 96 -10.52 -6.52 18.44
CA ARG A 96 -11.69 -7.13 19.12
C ARG A 96 -12.57 -7.92 18.14
N LEU A 97 -12.90 -7.34 16.98
CA LEU A 97 -13.70 -8.03 15.95
C LEU A 97 -12.99 -9.29 15.43
N ARG A 98 -11.67 -9.22 15.19
CA ARG A 98 -10.86 -10.38 14.77
C ARG A 98 -10.83 -11.46 15.85
N HIS A 99 -10.79 -11.07 17.13
CA HIS A 99 -10.90 -12.02 18.23
C HIS A 99 -12.29 -12.70 18.27
N GLN A 100 -13.38 -11.94 18.06
CA GLN A 100 -14.74 -12.51 17.95
C GLN A 100 -14.85 -13.50 16.79
N LEU A 101 -14.29 -13.17 15.62
CA LEU A 101 -14.20 -14.08 14.49
C LEU A 101 -13.46 -15.38 14.84
N ALA A 102 -12.35 -15.30 15.56
CA ALA A 102 -11.60 -16.47 16.00
C ALA A 102 -12.39 -17.33 17.02
N LEU A 103 -13.07 -16.70 17.99
CA LEU A 103 -13.95 -17.39 18.94
C LEU A 103 -15.11 -18.09 18.20
N LYS A 104 -15.71 -17.43 17.21
CA LYS A 104 -16.79 -18.02 16.41
C LYS A 104 -16.30 -19.22 15.60
N CYS A 105 -15.11 -19.15 15.01
CA CYS A 105 -14.49 -20.31 14.37
C CYS A 105 -14.30 -21.47 15.37
N GLY A 106 -13.84 -21.17 16.59
CA GLY A 106 -13.71 -22.17 17.66
C GLY A 106 -15.03 -22.83 18.07
N GLN A 107 -16.12 -22.06 18.15
CA GLN A 107 -17.48 -22.58 18.40
C GLN A 107 -17.95 -23.51 17.28
N LEU A 108 -17.59 -23.21 16.03
CA LEU A 108 -17.84 -24.06 14.87
C LEU A 108 -16.84 -25.22 14.74
N GLN A 109 -15.91 -25.38 15.69
CA GLN A 109 -14.86 -26.41 15.67
C GLN A 109 -13.94 -26.35 14.44
N VAL A 110 -13.80 -25.17 13.82
CA VAL A 110 -12.89 -24.93 12.70
C VAL A 110 -11.76 -24.00 13.10
N LYS A 111 -10.60 -24.13 12.44
CA LYS A 111 -9.54 -23.12 12.55
C LYS A 111 -9.94 -21.89 11.71
N PRO A 112 -9.64 -20.66 12.16
CA PRO A 112 -9.84 -19.48 11.33
C PRO A 112 -9.19 -19.66 9.96
N PRO A 113 -9.94 -19.58 8.85
CA PRO A 113 -9.36 -19.73 7.53
C PRO A 113 -8.27 -18.67 7.31
N LEU A 114 -7.21 -19.02 6.59
CA LEU A 114 -6.14 -18.08 6.26
C LEU A 114 -6.75 -16.82 5.62
N LEU A 115 -6.44 -15.63 6.12
CA LEU A 115 -6.91 -14.34 5.58
C LEU A 115 -8.44 -14.16 5.53
N VAL A 116 -9.18 -14.87 6.38
CA VAL A 116 -10.66 -14.83 6.39
C VAL A 116 -11.20 -13.40 6.59
N PHE A 117 -10.61 -12.62 7.48
CA PHE A 117 -11.05 -11.25 7.75
C PHE A 117 -10.78 -10.34 6.56
N GLU A 118 -9.60 -10.44 5.96
CA GLU A 118 -9.20 -9.64 4.81
C GLU A 118 -10.07 -9.93 3.58
N ARG A 119 -10.41 -11.20 3.34
CA ARG A 119 -11.35 -11.56 2.25
C ARG A 119 -12.76 -11.04 2.52
N TRP A 120 -13.23 -11.17 3.76
CA TRP A 120 -14.54 -10.68 4.14
C TRP A 120 -14.66 -9.16 3.94
N LEU A 121 -13.70 -8.40 4.46
CA LEU A 121 -13.64 -6.95 4.25
C LEU A 121 -13.55 -6.59 2.76
N ALA A 122 -12.69 -7.27 2.01
CA ALA A 122 -12.51 -6.97 0.59
C ALA A 122 -13.78 -7.21 -0.25
N ARG A 123 -14.58 -8.23 0.08
CA ARG A 123 -15.89 -8.46 -0.56
C ARG A 123 -16.90 -7.38 -0.17
N ALA A 124 -17.00 -7.03 1.10
CA ALA A 124 -17.90 -5.97 1.56
C ALA A 124 -17.56 -4.60 0.93
N MET A 125 -16.28 -4.31 0.69
CA MET A 125 -15.84 -3.08 0.01
C MET A 125 -16.18 -3.02 -1.49
N LEU A 126 -16.66 -4.11 -2.10
CA LEU A 126 -17.17 -4.11 -3.47
C LEU A 126 -18.65 -3.75 -3.56
N GLU A 127 -19.38 -3.87 -2.46
CA GLU A 127 -20.80 -3.52 -2.44
C GLU A 127 -20.99 -2.01 -2.56
N ASP A 128 -22.05 -1.60 -3.24
CA ASP A 128 -22.41 -0.20 -3.36
C ASP A 128 -23.09 0.28 -2.07
N GLY A 129 -22.61 1.39 -1.52
CA GLY A 129 -23.22 2.07 -0.38
C GLY A 129 -22.49 1.88 0.94
N ASP A 130 -22.71 2.84 1.85
CA ASP A 130 -22.00 2.89 3.13
C ASP A 130 -22.46 1.78 4.10
N ASP A 131 -23.62 1.17 3.88
CA ASP A 131 -24.16 0.14 4.79
C ASP A 131 -23.29 -1.12 4.86
N ALA A 132 -22.61 -1.48 3.76
CA ALA A 132 -21.75 -2.67 3.72
C ALA A 132 -20.47 -2.49 4.52
N VAL A 133 -19.91 -1.27 4.54
CA VAL A 133 -18.73 -0.88 5.31
C VAL A 133 -18.97 0.50 5.92
N PRO A 134 -19.75 0.61 7.02
CA PRO A 134 -20.18 1.89 7.59
C PRO A 134 -19.01 2.78 8.01
N THR A 135 -17.87 2.17 8.30
CA THR A 135 -16.61 2.88 8.51
C THR A 135 -15.47 1.95 8.13
N PRO A 136 -14.32 2.45 7.61
CA PRO A 136 -13.24 1.60 7.14
C PRO A 136 -12.86 0.51 8.15
N MET A 137 -12.58 -0.70 7.66
CA MET A 137 -12.24 -1.89 8.47
C MET A 137 -13.40 -2.65 9.12
N PHE A 138 -14.65 -2.21 9.02
CA PHE A 138 -15.79 -2.92 9.62
C PHE A 138 -16.79 -3.38 8.55
N PRO A 139 -16.65 -4.61 8.02
CA PRO A 139 -17.61 -5.17 7.08
C PRO A 139 -18.89 -5.58 7.81
N ALA A 140 -20.00 -4.88 7.56
CA ALA A 140 -21.28 -5.10 8.24
C ALA A 140 -22.23 -6.04 7.48
N VAL A 141 -21.73 -6.72 6.44
CA VAL A 141 -22.48 -7.66 5.59
C VAL A 141 -21.62 -8.87 5.21
N ASP A 142 -22.24 -10.03 4.95
CA ASP A 142 -21.59 -11.15 4.27
C ASP A 142 -21.84 -11.07 2.74
N ALA A 143 -21.16 -10.15 2.08
CA ALA A 143 -21.31 -9.90 0.65
C ALA A 143 -21.12 -11.20 -0.17
N GLY A 144 -22.15 -11.56 -0.95
CA GLY A 144 -22.20 -12.78 -1.74
C GLY A 144 -22.10 -14.11 -0.95
N GLY A 145 -22.25 -14.08 0.38
CA GLY A 145 -22.08 -15.27 1.24
C GLY A 145 -20.63 -15.75 1.36
N GLY A 146 -19.65 -14.87 1.09
CA GLY A 146 -18.24 -15.23 0.98
C GLY A 146 -17.58 -15.65 2.30
N LEU A 147 -17.94 -15.01 3.42
CA LEU A 147 -17.48 -15.41 4.75
C LEU A 147 -18.05 -16.78 5.11
N ALA A 148 -19.36 -16.99 4.92
CA ALA A 148 -19.97 -18.31 5.13
C ALA A 148 -19.28 -19.39 4.27
N GLN A 149 -18.99 -19.09 3.00
CA GLN A 149 -18.26 -20.01 2.13
C GLN A 149 -16.85 -20.34 2.64
N ASP A 150 -16.11 -19.34 3.13
CA ASP A 150 -14.78 -19.54 3.70
C ASP A 150 -14.83 -20.43 4.96
N LEU A 151 -15.85 -20.27 5.81
CA LEU A 151 -16.08 -21.11 6.98
C LEU A 151 -16.44 -22.55 6.60
N ARG A 152 -17.32 -22.75 5.61
CA ARG A 152 -17.65 -24.09 5.07
C ARG A 152 -16.44 -24.82 4.53
N ARG A 153 -15.60 -24.11 3.76
CA ARG A 153 -14.33 -24.66 3.23
C ARG A 153 -13.36 -25.08 4.35
N ALA A 154 -13.45 -24.44 5.52
CA ALA A 154 -12.69 -24.82 6.71
C ALA A 154 -13.33 -25.98 7.51
N GLY A 155 -14.51 -26.46 7.11
CA GLY A 155 -15.17 -27.64 7.68
C GLY A 155 -16.43 -27.35 8.51
N ALA A 156 -16.91 -26.09 8.55
CA ALA A 156 -18.13 -25.77 9.28
C ALA A 156 -19.38 -26.28 8.56
N GLU A 157 -20.40 -26.72 9.31
CA GLU A 157 -21.70 -27.10 8.76
C GLU A 157 -22.39 -25.91 8.09
N ASP A 158 -23.17 -26.18 7.03
CA ASP A 158 -23.72 -25.17 6.14
C ASP A 158 -24.57 -24.11 6.87
N ALA A 159 -25.52 -24.56 7.69
CA ALA A 159 -26.38 -23.68 8.48
C ALA A 159 -25.60 -22.91 9.56
N GLY A 160 -24.62 -23.57 10.19
CA GLY A 160 -23.77 -22.95 11.21
C GLY A 160 -22.85 -21.86 10.63
N ALA A 161 -22.31 -22.09 9.43
CA ALA A 161 -21.46 -21.13 8.74
C ALA A 161 -22.22 -19.88 8.30
N ALA A 162 -23.44 -20.04 7.77
CA ALA A 162 -24.30 -18.91 7.39
C ALA A 162 -24.69 -18.07 8.61
N ALA A 163 -25.22 -18.71 9.66
CA ALA A 163 -25.60 -18.02 10.90
C ALA A 163 -24.41 -17.30 11.56
N ALA A 164 -23.23 -17.91 11.55
CA ALA A 164 -22.01 -17.28 12.06
C ALA A 164 -21.60 -16.05 11.26
N ALA A 165 -21.70 -16.10 9.92
CA ALA A 165 -21.38 -14.96 9.08
C ALA A 165 -22.31 -13.77 9.33
N ASP A 166 -23.63 -14.02 9.43
CA ASP A 166 -24.63 -13.00 9.74
C ASP A 166 -24.41 -12.39 11.13
N GLU A 167 -24.11 -13.23 12.13
CA GLU A 167 -23.82 -12.74 13.49
C GLU A 167 -22.56 -11.87 13.53
N LEU A 168 -21.51 -12.27 12.82
CA LEU A 168 -20.25 -11.50 12.73
C LEU A 168 -20.46 -10.17 12.00
N ALA A 169 -21.25 -10.15 10.93
CA ALA A 169 -21.66 -8.94 10.23
C ALA A 169 -22.43 -7.96 11.13
N GLY A 170 -23.41 -8.47 11.88
CA GLY A 170 -24.12 -7.66 12.89
C GLY A 170 -23.19 -7.12 13.98
N GLN A 171 -22.24 -7.94 14.46
CA GLN A 171 -21.23 -7.50 15.45
C GLN A 171 -20.30 -6.43 14.89
N ALA A 172 -19.86 -6.56 13.64
CA ALA A 172 -19.02 -5.56 12.98
C ALA A 172 -19.77 -4.21 12.83
N GLY A 173 -21.03 -4.24 12.40
CA GLY A 173 -21.88 -3.04 12.35
C GLY A 173 -22.08 -2.39 13.72
N ALA A 174 -22.35 -3.18 14.77
CA ALA A 174 -22.48 -2.66 16.13
C ALA A 174 -21.18 -2.06 16.68
N ILE A 175 -20.02 -2.65 16.35
CA ILE A 175 -18.71 -2.11 16.74
C ILE A 175 -18.39 -0.83 15.95
N ALA A 176 -18.75 -0.77 14.66
CA ALA A 176 -18.60 0.44 13.85
C ALA A 176 -19.36 1.63 14.45
N GLY A 177 -20.58 1.41 14.94
CA GLY A 177 -21.38 2.43 15.63
C GLY A 177 -20.67 3.05 16.84
N LYS A 178 -19.91 2.25 17.60
CA LYS A 178 -19.12 2.74 18.74
C LYS A 178 -18.01 3.69 18.31
N LEU A 179 -17.49 3.56 17.09
CA LEU A 179 -16.43 4.44 16.60
C LEU A 179 -16.98 5.81 16.19
N THR A 180 -18.24 5.85 15.75
CA THR A 180 -18.95 7.06 15.33
C THR A 180 -19.60 7.82 16.49
N GLU A 181 -19.87 7.16 17.62
CA GLU A 181 -20.37 7.81 18.82
C GLU A 181 -19.31 8.74 19.42
N PRO A 182 -19.69 9.98 19.81
CA PRO A 182 -18.83 10.84 20.62
C PRO A 182 -18.43 10.08 21.87
N GLN A 183 -17.16 10.18 22.25
CA GLN A 183 -16.62 9.54 23.43
C GLN A 183 -17.41 10.03 24.65
N GLY A 184 -18.40 9.24 25.10
CA GLY A 184 -18.96 9.38 26.43
C GLY A 184 -17.87 9.05 27.44
N ASP A 185 -17.90 9.69 28.60
CA ASP A 185 -16.99 9.51 29.74
C ASP A 185 -17.02 8.09 30.36
N ASP A 186 -17.34 7.06 29.57
CA ASP A 186 -17.49 5.66 29.99
C ASP A 186 -16.21 4.83 29.72
N ASP A 187 -15.03 5.45 29.76
CA ASP A 187 -13.78 4.72 30.00
C ASP A 187 -13.46 4.89 31.49
N ASP A 188 -13.51 3.80 32.25
CA ASP A 188 -13.07 3.70 33.66
C ASP A 188 -11.53 3.87 33.78
N GLY A 189 -10.97 4.87 33.11
CA GLY A 189 -9.57 5.25 33.10
C GLY A 189 -9.46 6.74 33.39
N GLU A 190 -9.02 7.06 34.62
CA GLU A 190 -8.57 8.36 35.14
C GLU A 190 -8.88 9.59 34.27
N GLU A 191 -9.70 10.50 34.82
CA GLU A 191 -9.81 11.91 34.40
C GLU A 191 -8.42 12.51 34.13
N GLY A 192 -8.02 12.48 32.86
CA GLY A 192 -6.73 12.98 32.39
C GLY A 192 -6.74 14.49 32.33
N THR A 193 -6.08 15.13 33.29
CA THR A 193 -5.72 16.55 33.32
C THR A 193 -5.40 17.11 31.91
N GLY A 194 -6.27 17.95 31.33
CA GLY A 194 -6.02 18.96 30.26
C GLY A 194 -4.87 18.80 29.25
N LYS A 195 -4.38 17.59 28.96
CA LYS A 195 -3.23 17.35 28.08
C LYS A 195 -3.76 17.21 26.67
N LYS A 196 -3.25 18.04 25.76
CA LYS A 196 -3.50 17.87 24.33
C LYS A 196 -2.94 16.53 23.86
N ASP A 197 -3.72 15.81 23.08
CA ASP A 197 -3.26 14.60 22.40
C ASP A 197 -1.99 14.90 21.59
N ALA A 198 -1.03 13.97 21.62
CA ALA A 198 0.23 14.11 20.92
C ALA A 198 0.65 12.80 20.27
N VAL A 199 1.12 12.87 19.02
CA VAL A 199 1.75 11.74 18.33
C VAL A 199 3.25 11.96 18.31
N THR A 200 3.99 10.94 18.75
CA THR A 200 5.46 10.98 18.81
C THR A 200 6.05 9.81 18.02
N ALA A 201 7.26 10.01 17.51
CA ALA A 201 8.07 8.97 16.87
C ALA A 201 9.38 8.85 17.63
N GLU A 202 9.71 7.64 18.10
CA GLU A 202 10.91 7.36 18.87
C GLU A 202 11.81 6.37 18.15
N ASP A 203 13.12 6.51 18.32
CA ASP A 203 14.09 5.55 17.81
C ASP A 203 13.99 4.23 18.58
N ALA A 204 13.72 3.13 17.87
CA ALA A 204 13.65 1.78 18.40
C ALA A 204 14.73 0.88 17.76
N GLY A 205 15.86 1.46 17.37
CA GLY A 205 17.01 0.76 16.76
C GLY A 205 16.88 0.68 15.23
N PRO A 206 16.66 -0.52 14.65
CA PRO A 206 16.46 -0.65 13.20
C PRO A 206 15.11 -0.08 12.73
N LEU A 207 14.18 0.15 13.66
CA LEU A 207 12.84 0.67 13.43
C LEU A 207 12.60 1.95 14.24
N LEU A 208 11.55 2.66 13.90
CA LEU A 208 10.93 3.71 14.70
C LEU A 208 9.65 3.17 15.31
N ALA A 209 9.32 3.64 16.51
CA ALA A 209 8.05 3.38 17.18
C ALA A 209 7.23 4.68 17.23
N LEU A 210 6.08 4.69 16.55
CA LEU A 210 5.13 5.80 16.59
C LEU A 210 4.01 5.50 17.58
N LYS A 211 3.62 6.49 18.40
CA LYS A 211 2.62 6.33 19.46
C LYS A 211 1.79 7.58 19.68
N VAL A 212 0.52 7.38 20.00
CA VAL A 212 -0.40 8.42 20.49
C VAL A 212 -0.31 8.42 22.02
N ASN A 213 -0.07 9.59 22.61
CA ASN A 213 -0.05 9.82 24.07
C ASN A 213 0.91 8.93 24.88
N GLY A 214 1.92 8.35 24.23
CA GLY A 214 2.82 7.38 24.88
C GLY A 214 2.22 5.98 25.05
N GLU A 215 0.98 5.77 24.62
CA GLU A 215 0.22 4.54 24.82
C GLU A 215 0.55 3.44 23.81
N LYS A 216 0.37 2.19 24.25
CA LYS A 216 0.43 1.02 23.38
C LYS A 216 -0.92 0.77 22.69
N PRO A 217 -0.93 0.09 21.54
CA PRO A 217 0.22 -0.41 20.77
C PRO A 217 1.01 0.68 20.04
N TYR A 218 2.28 0.39 19.75
CA TYR A 218 3.15 1.25 18.94
C TYR A 218 3.13 0.78 17.49
N MET A 219 3.12 1.72 16.56
CA MET A 219 3.23 1.45 15.13
C MET A 219 4.69 1.48 14.71
N SER A 220 5.14 0.44 14.00
CA SER A 220 6.57 0.27 13.67
C SER A 220 6.86 0.54 12.20
N VAL A 221 7.93 1.28 11.92
CA VAL A 221 8.39 1.55 10.55
C VAL A 221 9.91 1.67 10.49
N SER A 222 10.54 1.15 9.45
CA SER A 222 11.98 1.32 9.22
C SER A 222 12.32 2.77 8.84
N LYS A 223 13.51 3.22 9.20
CA LYS A 223 14.02 4.57 8.84
C LYS A 223 14.02 4.81 7.32
N ALA A 224 14.24 3.76 6.53
CA ALA A 224 14.17 3.81 5.07
C ALA A 224 12.74 4.08 4.56
N HIS A 225 11.73 3.39 5.10
CA HIS A 225 10.33 3.62 4.74
C HIS A 225 9.78 4.91 5.32
N MET A 226 10.22 5.35 6.49
CA MET A 226 9.93 6.69 6.99
C MET A 226 10.40 7.77 6.01
N GLY A 227 11.61 7.60 5.44
CA GLY A 227 12.10 8.45 4.35
C GLY A 227 11.25 8.41 3.08
N LYS A 228 10.70 7.25 2.71
CA LYS A 228 9.77 7.09 1.59
C LYS A 228 8.48 7.87 1.82
N LEU A 229 7.86 7.66 2.98
CA LEU A 229 6.61 8.32 3.38
C LEU A 229 6.82 9.84 3.47
N ARG A 230 7.96 10.30 3.97
CA ARG A 230 8.34 11.72 3.95
C ARG A 230 8.36 12.27 2.53
N ALA A 231 9.00 11.57 1.59
CA ALA A 231 9.10 12.01 0.20
C ALA A 231 7.72 12.06 -0.49
N LEU A 232 6.85 11.09 -0.22
CA LEU A 232 5.46 11.11 -0.67
C LEU A 232 4.69 12.29 -0.06
N TYR A 233 4.79 12.49 1.25
CA TYR A 233 4.13 13.60 1.94
C TYR A 233 4.59 14.97 1.42
N CYS A 234 5.91 15.18 1.29
CA CYS A 234 6.45 16.41 0.69
C CYS A 234 5.88 16.65 -0.71
N ARG A 235 5.82 15.61 -1.53
CA ARG A 235 5.33 15.71 -2.91
C ARG A 235 3.84 16.04 -2.99
N HIS A 236 3.02 15.40 -2.17
CA HIS A 236 1.56 15.41 -2.30
C HIS A 236 0.86 16.39 -1.36
N SER A 237 1.39 16.57 -0.15
CA SER A 237 0.83 17.46 0.88
C SER A 237 1.51 18.83 0.93
N LEU A 238 2.79 18.92 0.53
CA LEU A 238 3.59 20.17 0.57
C LEU A 238 3.95 20.73 -0.81
N GLY A 239 3.33 20.21 -1.89
CA GLY A 239 3.59 20.69 -3.25
C GLY A 239 5.03 20.50 -3.74
N GLY A 240 5.79 19.59 -3.12
CA GLY A 240 7.20 19.33 -3.39
C GLY A 240 8.17 20.09 -2.47
N ALA A 241 7.68 20.94 -1.58
CA ALA A 241 8.52 21.58 -0.57
C ALA A 241 9.07 20.55 0.43
N PRO A 242 10.31 20.75 0.95
CA PRO A 242 10.86 19.89 1.99
C PRO A 242 9.99 19.94 3.25
N LEU A 243 9.95 18.84 3.99
CA LEU A 243 9.30 18.80 5.30
C LEU A 243 10.00 19.79 6.24
N PRO A 244 9.27 20.70 6.91
CA PRO A 244 9.88 21.61 7.88
C PRO A 244 10.53 20.85 9.05
N PRO A 245 11.45 21.51 9.80
CA PRO A 245 12.16 20.89 10.91
C PRO A 245 11.25 20.35 12.02
N GLU A 246 11.82 19.49 12.86
CA GLU A 246 11.17 18.97 14.06
C GLU A 246 10.71 20.12 14.98
N GLY A 247 9.57 19.93 15.64
CA GLY A 247 8.92 20.95 16.48
C GLY A 247 7.97 21.90 15.73
N THR A 248 7.94 21.86 14.39
CA THR A 248 6.94 22.60 13.60
C THR A 248 5.59 21.86 13.54
N PRO A 249 4.47 22.57 13.38
CA PRO A 249 3.16 21.95 13.20
C PRO A 249 3.10 20.97 12.03
N GLU A 250 3.72 21.31 10.89
CA GLU A 250 3.75 20.46 9.71
C GLU A 250 4.55 19.17 9.93
N HIS A 251 5.66 19.23 10.68
CA HIS A 251 6.39 18.03 11.06
C HIS A 251 5.54 17.12 11.95
N GLY A 252 4.86 17.68 12.95
CA GLY A 252 3.92 16.92 13.79
C GLY A 252 2.77 16.30 12.99
N ALA A 253 2.21 17.03 12.02
CA ALA A 253 1.15 16.53 11.14
C ALA A 253 1.62 15.34 10.29
N PHE A 254 2.86 15.37 9.79
CA PHE A 254 3.46 14.24 9.08
C PHE A 254 3.61 13.00 9.97
N ILE A 255 4.08 13.16 11.21
CA ILE A 255 4.19 12.04 12.16
C ILE A 255 2.81 11.44 12.47
N ALA A 256 1.81 12.29 12.73
CA ALA A 256 0.45 11.86 13.00
C ALA A 256 -0.20 11.16 11.79
N ALA A 257 -0.05 11.69 10.58
CA ALA A 257 -0.53 11.04 9.35
C ALA A 257 0.16 9.68 9.12
N THR A 258 1.46 9.58 9.42
CA THR A 258 2.21 8.32 9.33
C THR A 258 1.71 7.29 10.34
N PHE A 259 1.40 7.70 11.57
CA PHE A 259 0.79 6.82 12.56
C PHE A 259 -0.56 6.28 12.06
N SER A 260 -1.46 7.16 11.58
CA SER A 260 -2.78 6.78 11.08
C SER A 260 -2.69 5.74 9.95
N LEU A 261 -1.79 5.96 8.99
CA LEU A 261 -1.48 5.02 7.92
C LEU A 261 -1.05 3.65 8.48
N LEU A 262 -0.04 3.64 9.37
CA LEU A 262 0.49 2.38 9.91
C LEU A 262 -0.56 1.63 10.73
N ALA A 263 -1.33 2.34 11.56
CA ALA A 263 -2.40 1.77 12.37
C ALA A 263 -3.49 1.13 11.50
N ARG A 264 -3.90 1.80 10.42
CA ARG A 264 -4.87 1.24 9.45
C ARG A 264 -4.38 -0.05 8.82
N TYR A 265 -3.15 -0.05 8.30
CA TYR A 265 -2.62 -1.22 7.58
C TYR A 265 -2.19 -2.36 8.50
N ASP A 266 -1.80 -2.11 9.76
CA ASP A 266 -1.60 -3.15 10.77
C ASP A 266 -2.95 -3.75 11.22
N ALA A 267 -3.97 -2.91 11.42
CA ALA A 267 -5.33 -3.38 11.70
C ALA A 267 -5.87 -4.27 10.57
N LEU A 268 -5.61 -3.89 9.30
CA LEU A 268 -5.91 -4.71 8.12
C LEU A 268 -5.13 -6.03 8.12
N GLY A 269 -3.84 -6.00 8.45
CA GLY A 269 -3.00 -7.18 8.41
C GLY A 269 -2.80 -7.69 6.98
N GLY A 270 -2.81 -9.01 6.81
CA GLY A 270 -2.76 -9.64 5.49
C GLY A 270 -1.61 -9.20 4.59
N ALA A 271 -0.39 -9.01 5.10
CA ALA A 271 0.77 -8.57 4.32
C ALA A 271 1.01 -9.39 3.02
N GLY A 272 0.53 -10.63 2.95
CA GLY A 272 0.55 -11.44 1.73
C GLY A 272 -0.32 -10.93 0.58
N TYR A 273 -1.40 -10.17 0.85
CA TYR A 273 -2.27 -9.53 -0.16
C TYR A 273 -1.75 -8.18 -0.63
N GLN A 274 -0.66 -7.68 -0.03
CA GLN A 274 -0.08 -6.38 -0.34
C GLN A 274 1.30 -6.51 -1.01
N ALA A 275 1.62 -7.68 -1.54
CA ALA A 275 2.88 -7.93 -2.22
C ALA A 275 2.93 -7.15 -3.54
N ALA A 276 4.06 -6.49 -3.82
CA ALA A 276 4.24 -5.68 -5.02
C ALA A 276 5.30 -6.30 -5.93
N LEU A 277 5.25 -5.99 -7.23
CA LEU A 277 6.37 -6.30 -8.13
C LEU A 277 7.68 -5.71 -7.57
N ASN A 278 8.79 -6.31 -7.97
CA ASN A 278 10.09 -5.78 -7.60
C ASN A 278 10.47 -4.54 -8.43
N GLU A 279 11.48 -3.82 -7.97
CA GLU A 279 11.91 -2.57 -8.60
C GLU A 279 12.31 -2.75 -10.06
N THR A 280 13.06 -3.81 -10.40
CA THR A 280 13.50 -4.04 -11.77
C THR A 280 12.33 -4.35 -12.69
N ALA A 281 11.33 -5.09 -12.23
CA ALA A 281 10.11 -5.34 -12.99
C ALA A 281 9.34 -4.04 -13.24
N PHE A 282 9.14 -3.21 -12.21
CA PHE A 282 8.54 -1.88 -12.39
C PHE A 282 9.35 -0.98 -13.33
N ASP A 283 10.69 -1.02 -13.27
CA ASP A 283 11.54 -0.21 -14.14
C ASP A 283 11.35 -0.61 -15.63
N VAL A 284 11.18 -1.92 -15.91
CA VAL A 284 10.80 -2.40 -17.25
C VAL A 284 9.43 -1.86 -17.65
N LEU A 285 8.41 -1.96 -16.78
CA LEU A 285 7.06 -1.45 -17.07
C LEU A 285 7.07 0.05 -17.38
N LYS A 286 7.80 0.85 -16.59
CA LYS A 286 7.93 2.29 -16.80
C LYS A 286 8.64 2.59 -18.11
N LYS A 287 9.81 1.99 -18.35
CA LYS A 287 10.67 2.29 -19.50
C LYS A 287 10.08 1.81 -20.82
N ARG A 288 9.51 0.60 -20.84
CA ARG A 288 9.03 -0.07 -22.06
C ARG A 288 7.56 0.22 -22.36
N LEU A 289 6.73 0.31 -21.33
CA LEU A 289 5.27 0.42 -21.47
C LEU A 289 4.70 1.72 -20.90
N GLY A 290 5.56 2.66 -20.49
CA GLY A 290 5.17 3.97 -19.98
C GLY A 290 4.29 3.93 -18.74
N VAL A 291 4.32 2.83 -17.98
CA VAL A 291 3.55 2.69 -16.75
C VAL A 291 3.99 3.77 -15.76
N GLY A 292 3.02 4.53 -15.24
CA GLY A 292 3.29 5.64 -14.33
C GLY A 292 2.36 5.71 -13.12
N CYS A 293 1.51 4.71 -12.94
CA CYS A 293 0.56 4.64 -11.84
C CYS A 293 0.20 3.18 -11.54
N GLU A 294 0.12 2.85 -10.26
CA GLU A 294 -0.37 1.55 -9.76
C GLU A 294 -1.88 1.65 -9.50
N ALA A 295 -2.67 0.74 -10.03
CA ALA A 295 -4.13 0.68 -9.83
C ALA A 295 -4.48 0.07 -8.46
N PHE A 296 -3.58 -0.68 -7.84
CA PHE A 296 -3.80 -1.25 -6.51
C PHE A 296 -2.48 -1.18 -5.73
N ALA A 297 -2.37 -0.22 -4.80
CA ALA A 297 -1.22 -0.10 -3.93
C ALA A 297 -1.60 0.55 -2.59
N SER A 298 -0.59 0.82 -1.78
CA SER A 298 -0.63 1.63 -0.58
C SER A 298 0.61 2.53 -0.53
N PRO A 299 0.62 3.59 0.30
CA PRO A 299 1.84 4.36 0.53
C PRO A 299 3.03 3.50 1.00
N LEU A 300 2.74 2.36 1.64
CA LEU A 300 3.74 1.43 2.15
C LEU A 300 4.40 0.64 1.00
N ASN A 301 3.63 0.15 0.02
CA ASN A 301 4.16 -0.73 -1.02
C ASN A 301 4.36 -0.09 -2.40
N CYS A 302 3.84 1.11 -2.65
CA CYS A 302 3.87 1.73 -3.98
C CYS A 302 5.31 1.94 -4.50
N ARG A 303 5.50 1.75 -5.80
CA ARG A 303 6.76 2.09 -6.49
C ARG A 303 6.73 3.51 -7.03
N TYR A 304 5.61 3.93 -7.61
CA TYR A 304 5.43 5.22 -8.24
C TYR A 304 4.82 6.24 -7.27
N GLY A 305 4.96 7.52 -7.61
CA GLY A 305 4.36 8.62 -6.82
C GLY A 305 2.89 8.88 -7.17
N ARG A 306 2.19 7.93 -7.79
CA ARG A 306 0.75 8.00 -8.05
C ARG A 306 0.22 6.58 -8.02
N PHE A 307 -0.83 6.37 -7.25
CA PHE A 307 -1.44 5.06 -7.10
C PHE A 307 -2.89 5.20 -6.62
N CYS A 308 -3.72 4.21 -6.92
CA CYS A 308 -5.00 4.03 -6.25
C CYS A 308 -4.79 3.15 -5.00
N SER A 309 -5.60 3.35 -3.96
CA SER A 309 -5.51 2.60 -2.71
C SER A 309 -6.88 2.39 -2.06
N ALA A 310 -6.91 1.50 -1.06
CA ALA A 310 -8.15 1.13 -0.36
C ALA A 310 -8.66 2.22 0.60
N PHE A 311 -7.77 3.06 1.14
CA PHE A 311 -8.08 3.96 2.25
C PHE A 311 -7.68 5.41 1.93
N PRO A 312 -8.42 6.10 1.03
CA PRO A 312 -8.08 7.47 0.65
C PRO A 312 -7.99 8.45 1.82
N ASP A 313 -8.73 8.20 2.90
CA ASP A 313 -8.76 9.02 4.12
C ASP A 313 -7.41 9.09 4.83
N VAL A 314 -6.66 7.98 4.90
CA VAL A 314 -5.31 7.95 5.52
C VAL A 314 -4.18 7.90 4.49
N ASP A 315 -4.46 7.53 3.24
CA ASP A 315 -3.47 7.42 2.16
C ASP A 315 -3.34 8.70 1.33
N GLY A 316 -4.37 9.57 1.35
CA GLY A 316 -4.42 10.82 0.61
C GLY A 316 -3.21 11.73 0.84
N PRO A 317 -2.76 11.96 2.09
CA PRO A 317 -1.57 12.77 2.37
C PRO A 317 -0.28 12.27 1.67
N PHE A 318 -0.26 10.99 1.27
CA PHE A 318 0.87 10.32 0.64
C PHE A 318 0.66 10.04 -0.85
N GLY A 319 -0.42 10.56 -1.46
CA GLY A 319 -0.60 10.55 -2.91
C GLY A 319 -1.56 9.50 -3.48
N SER A 320 -2.43 8.93 -2.65
CA SER A 320 -3.54 8.10 -3.14
C SER A 320 -4.48 8.89 -4.05
N LEU A 321 -4.94 8.24 -5.12
CA LEU A 321 -5.98 8.69 -6.03
C LEU A 321 -7.38 8.16 -5.65
N GLY A 322 -7.49 7.48 -4.50
CA GLY A 322 -8.70 6.77 -4.08
C GLY A 322 -8.81 5.37 -4.65
N SER A 323 -10.00 4.80 -4.57
CA SER A 323 -10.29 3.43 -5.02
C SER A 323 -10.25 3.31 -6.54
N PHE A 324 -9.61 2.26 -7.07
CA PHE A 324 -9.60 1.98 -8.51
C PHE A 324 -11.01 1.80 -9.10
N PHE A 325 -11.93 1.26 -8.31
CA PHE A 325 -13.32 1.06 -8.72
C PHE A 325 -14.04 2.39 -9.01
N GLN A 326 -13.60 3.48 -8.37
CA GLN A 326 -14.09 4.84 -8.59
C GLN A 326 -13.19 5.66 -9.53
N PHE A 327 -11.95 5.23 -9.74
CA PHE A 327 -10.99 5.90 -10.62
C PHE A 327 -11.35 5.69 -12.11
N ALA A 328 -11.46 6.77 -12.88
CA ALA A 328 -11.93 6.76 -14.27
C ALA A 328 -10.94 7.41 -15.27
N PRO A 329 -9.74 6.83 -15.46
CA PRO A 329 -8.78 7.37 -16.40
C PRO A 329 -9.25 7.19 -17.85
N THR A 330 -9.13 8.24 -18.67
CA THR A 330 -9.40 8.17 -20.12
C THR A 330 -8.15 7.90 -20.95
N ARG A 331 -6.96 7.99 -20.31
CA ARG A 331 -5.65 7.78 -20.91
C ARG A 331 -4.61 7.44 -19.85
N GLY A 332 -3.51 6.84 -20.25
CA GLY A 332 -2.40 6.48 -19.39
C GLY A 332 -2.02 5.01 -19.51
N SER A 333 -0.93 4.62 -18.87
CA SER A 333 -0.51 3.24 -18.74
C SER A 333 -0.35 2.92 -17.26
N PHE A 334 -1.00 1.84 -16.83
CA PHE A 334 -1.20 1.49 -15.43
C PHE A 334 -0.73 0.06 -15.19
N GLU A 335 -0.11 -0.18 -14.03
CA GLU A 335 0.06 -1.53 -13.50
C GLU A 335 -1.15 -1.85 -12.62
N MET A 336 -1.62 -3.09 -12.67
CA MET A 336 -2.80 -3.53 -11.93
C MET A 336 -2.54 -4.89 -11.28
N ASN A 337 -2.26 -4.88 -9.98
CA ASN A 337 -2.07 -6.07 -9.14
C ASN A 337 -3.10 -6.09 -8.00
N PRO A 338 -4.36 -6.50 -8.28
CA PRO A 338 -5.42 -6.49 -7.29
C PRO A 338 -5.18 -7.54 -6.19
N PRO A 339 -5.73 -7.34 -4.97
CA PRO A 339 -5.71 -8.36 -3.93
C PRO A 339 -6.25 -9.71 -4.43
N PHE A 340 -5.64 -10.82 -4.00
CA PHE A 340 -5.95 -12.17 -4.50
C PHE A 340 -7.22 -12.76 -3.86
N VAL A 341 -8.32 -12.02 -4.01
CA VAL A 341 -9.68 -12.38 -3.64
C VAL A 341 -10.47 -12.54 -4.94
N PRO A 342 -10.99 -13.72 -5.29
CA PRO A 342 -11.59 -13.99 -6.61
C PRO A 342 -12.60 -12.92 -7.08
N GLU A 343 -13.43 -12.44 -6.17
CA GLU A 343 -14.45 -11.43 -6.42
C GLU A 343 -13.82 -10.07 -6.75
N VAL A 344 -12.76 -9.68 -6.04
CA VAL A 344 -11.99 -8.44 -6.31
C VAL A 344 -11.22 -8.55 -7.62
N LEU A 345 -10.61 -9.72 -7.89
CA LEU A 345 -9.90 -9.99 -9.14
C LEU A 345 -10.85 -9.84 -10.34
N MET A 346 -12.05 -10.40 -10.24
CA MET A 346 -13.08 -10.29 -11.29
C MET A 346 -13.55 -8.85 -11.46
N ALA A 347 -13.94 -8.17 -10.37
CA ALA A 347 -14.39 -6.78 -10.42
C ALA A 347 -13.31 -5.85 -11.01
N ALA A 348 -12.03 -6.10 -10.71
CA ALA A 348 -10.91 -5.33 -11.27
C ALA A 348 -10.76 -5.55 -12.78
N ALA A 349 -10.90 -6.79 -13.25
CA ALA A 349 -10.86 -7.13 -14.68
C ALA A 349 -12.03 -6.47 -15.43
N GLU A 350 -13.26 -6.57 -14.90
CA GLU A 350 -14.45 -5.94 -15.48
C GLU A 350 -14.32 -4.41 -15.51
N ARG A 351 -13.77 -3.81 -14.45
CA ARG A 351 -13.49 -2.37 -14.39
C ARG A 351 -12.49 -1.96 -15.46
N ALA A 352 -11.38 -2.69 -15.60
CA ALA A 352 -10.38 -2.42 -16.61
C ALA A 352 -10.96 -2.53 -18.04
N GLU A 353 -11.74 -3.57 -18.31
CA GLU A 353 -12.44 -3.77 -19.58
C GLU A 353 -13.39 -2.59 -19.87
N SER A 354 -14.24 -2.19 -18.91
CA SER A 354 -15.15 -1.05 -19.06
C SER A 354 -14.43 0.26 -19.36
N LEU A 355 -13.30 0.52 -18.70
CA LEU A 355 -12.47 1.70 -18.95
C LEU A 355 -11.83 1.66 -20.34
N LEU A 356 -11.37 0.49 -20.79
CA LEU A 356 -10.80 0.29 -22.13
C LEU A 356 -11.86 0.47 -23.22
N VAL A 357 -13.09 -0.03 -23.04
CA VAL A 357 -14.21 0.21 -23.96
C VAL A 357 -14.45 1.71 -24.12
N LYS A 358 -14.65 2.43 -23.02
CA LYS A 358 -14.90 3.89 -23.05
C LYS A 358 -13.73 4.68 -23.65
N ALA A 359 -12.50 4.26 -23.35
CA ALA A 359 -11.31 4.87 -23.92
C ALA A 359 -11.19 4.59 -25.43
N GLU A 360 -11.47 3.37 -25.89
CA GLU A 360 -11.43 3.03 -27.32
C GLU A 360 -12.44 3.88 -28.12
N GLU A 361 -13.68 3.98 -27.64
CA GLU A 361 -14.75 4.78 -28.26
C GLU A 361 -14.40 6.26 -28.38
N SER A 362 -13.63 6.78 -27.43
CA SER A 362 -13.18 8.18 -27.42
C SER A 362 -11.79 8.39 -28.03
N GLY A 363 -11.17 7.35 -28.61
CA GLY A 363 -9.81 7.41 -29.17
C GLY A 363 -8.71 7.60 -28.10
N GLY A 364 -9.02 7.32 -26.84
CA GLY A 364 -8.13 7.37 -25.68
C GLY A 364 -7.00 6.34 -25.75
N ARG A 365 -5.80 6.76 -25.34
CA ARG A 365 -4.61 5.90 -25.22
C ARG A 365 -4.55 5.29 -23.81
N LEU A 366 -5.13 4.11 -23.64
CA LEU A 366 -5.23 3.47 -22.33
C LEU A 366 -4.59 2.08 -22.38
N SER A 367 -3.85 1.75 -21.33
CA SER A 367 -3.09 0.51 -21.18
C SER A 367 -3.13 0.05 -19.72
N PHE A 368 -3.40 -1.24 -19.51
CA PHE A 368 -3.29 -1.92 -18.22
C PHE A 368 -2.34 -3.12 -18.37
N VAL A 369 -1.32 -3.17 -17.51
CA VAL A 369 -0.51 -4.36 -17.30
C VAL A 369 -1.04 -5.05 -16.05
N VAL A 370 -1.78 -6.13 -16.25
CA VAL A 370 -2.51 -6.84 -15.19
C VAL A 370 -1.67 -8.00 -14.69
N VAL A 371 -1.38 -8.02 -13.39
CA VAL A 371 -0.54 -9.02 -12.72
C VAL A 371 -1.41 -9.76 -11.72
N VAL A 372 -1.62 -11.06 -11.95
CA VAL A 372 -2.55 -11.88 -11.16
C VAL A 372 -2.01 -13.30 -11.00
N PRO A 373 -2.42 -14.05 -9.96
CA PRO A 373 -2.06 -15.46 -9.86
C PRO A 373 -2.65 -16.23 -11.06
N ALA A 374 -1.94 -17.25 -11.53
CA ALA A 374 -2.34 -18.07 -12.68
C ALA A 374 -3.45 -19.09 -12.33
N TRP A 375 -4.51 -18.61 -11.71
CA TRP A 375 -5.71 -19.37 -11.35
C TRP A 375 -6.63 -19.52 -12.56
N ARG A 376 -6.27 -20.44 -13.46
CA ARG A 376 -6.98 -20.67 -14.74
C ARG A 376 -8.46 -21.01 -14.60
N ASP A 377 -8.85 -21.59 -13.46
CA ASP A 377 -10.23 -22.00 -13.17
C ASP A 377 -11.08 -20.87 -12.55
N VAL A 378 -10.47 -19.74 -12.20
CA VAL A 378 -11.20 -18.57 -11.69
C VAL A 378 -11.72 -17.73 -12.88
N PRO A 379 -12.99 -17.31 -12.89
CA PRO A 379 -13.60 -16.60 -14.03
C PRO A 379 -12.79 -15.40 -14.56
N MET A 380 -12.12 -14.68 -13.66
CA MET A 380 -11.23 -13.57 -14.01
C MET A 380 -10.17 -13.96 -15.05
N TRP A 381 -9.57 -15.16 -14.96
CA TRP A 381 -8.54 -15.58 -15.90
C TRP A 381 -9.08 -15.60 -17.32
N ARG A 382 -10.26 -16.22 -17.52
CA ARG A 382 -10.93 -16.26 -18.82
C ARG A 382 -11.28 -14.85 -19.30
N ALA A 383 -11.82 -14.00 -18.43
CA ALA A 383 -12.18 -12.63 -18.77
C ALA A 383 -10.99 -11.81 -19.29
N LEU A 384 -9.80 -11.96 -18.69
CA LEU A 384 -8.57 -11.32 -19.17
C LEU A 384 -8.03 -11.96 -20.44
N ASP A 385 -8.08 -13.30 -20.54
CA ASP A 385 -7.50 -14.05 -21.66
C ASP A 385 -8.28 -13.87 -22.97
N GLU A 386 -9.60 -13.72 -22.87
CA GLU A 386 -10.54 -13.52 -23.98
C GLU A 386 -10.84 -12.05 -24.29
N SER A 387 -10.29 -11.09 -23.52
CA SER A 387 -10.50 -9.66 -23.76
C SER A 387 -10.02 -9.27 -25.16
N ARG A 388 -10.86 -8.53 -25.91
CA ARG A 388 -10.50 -7.96 -27.23
C ARG A 388 -9.33 -6.96 -27.16
N PHE A 389 -9.06 -6.44 -25.97
CA PHE A 389 -7.97 -5.49 -25.73
C PHE A 389 -6.65 -6.18 -25.41
N LYS A 390 -6.64 -7.51 -25.21
CA LYS A 390 -5.41 -8.28 -24.97
C LYS A 390 -4.42 -8.12 -26.11
N ARG A 391 -3.14 -8.02 -25.76
CA ARG A 391 -2.00 -7.89 -26.69
C ARG A 391 -0.96 -8.97 -26.42
N GLY A 392 -0.70 -9.76 -27.46
CA GLY A 392 0.22 -10.89 -27.39
C GLY A 392 -0.30 -12.03 -26.50
N GLU A 393 0.52 -13.06 -26.39
CA GLU A 393 0.25 -14.19 -25.49
C GLU A 393 0.42 -13.80 -24.03
N THR A 394 -0.38 -14.43 -23.17
CA THR A 394 -0.30 -14.28 -21.72
C THR A 394 1.09 -14.71 -21.24
N LEU A 395 1.80 -13.84 -20.54
CA LEU A 395 3.09 -14.18 -19.93
C LEU A 395 2.82 -14.92 -18.62
N VAL A 396 3.34 -16.14 -18.48
CA VAL A 396 3.28 -16.90 -17.22
C VAL A 396 4.68 -17.06 -16.66
N VAL A 397 4.89 -16.59 -15.43
CA VAL A 397 6.16 -16.74 -14.70
C VAL A 397 5.97 -17.79 -13.60
N PRO A 398 6.74 -18.91 -13.61
CA PRO A 398 6.60 -19.97 -12.62
C PRO A 398 6.86 -19.48 -11.20
N ALA A 399 6.07 -19.95 -10.22
CA ALA A 399 6.17 -19.58 -8.81
C ALA A 399 7.59 -19.76 -8.23
N SER A 400 8.27 -20.81 -8.68
CA SER A 400 9.64 -21.16 -8.28
C SER A 400 10.69 -20.14 -8.71
N ASP A 401 10.40 -19.36 -9.74
CA ASP A 401 11.38 -18.55 -10.44
C ASP A 401 11.37 -17.08 -10.00
N HIS A 402 10.32 -16.64 -9.31
CA HIS A 402 10.13 -15.23 -8.99
C HIS A 402 9.62 -15.02 -7.55
N GLY A 403 9.67 -13.75 -7.15
CA GLY A 403 9.09 -13.28 -5.91
C GLY A 403 8.60 -11.85 -6.03
N PHE A 404 8.14 -11.34 -4.90
CA PHE A 404 7.53 -10.02 -4.78
C PHE A 404 8.20 -9.27 -3.63
N CYS A 405 8.13 -7.94 -3.65
CA CYS A 405 8.31 -7.14 -2.44
C CYS A 405 7.26 -7.58 -1.41
N ASP A 406 7.70 -7.93 -0.20
CA ASP A 406 6.82 -8.36 0.87
C ASP A 406 5.91 -7.21 1.33
N GLY A 407 4.62 -7.45 1.58
CA GLY A 407 3.71 -6.40 2.01
C GLY A 407 4.05 -5.79 3.38
N ALA A 408 4.85 -6.47 4.21
CA ALA A 408 5.39 -5.93 5.46
C ALA A 408 6.79 -5.32 5.29
N GLN A 409 7.27 -5.05 4.07
CA GLN A 409 8.61 -4.49 3.81
C GLN A 409 8.93 -3.20 4.61
N HIS A 410 7.90 -2.48 5.06
CA HIS A 410 8.06 -1.29 5.88
C HIS A 410 8.66 -1.56 7.26
N CYS A 411 8.47 -2.76 7.82
CA CYS A 411 8.98 -3.17 9.14
C CYS A 411 9.89 -4.41 9.09
N ARG A 412 10.11 -4.99 7.91
CA ARG A 412 11.02 -6.14 7.71
C ARG A 412 12.48 -5.68 7.56
N PRO A 413 13.46 -6.50 7.98
CA PRO A 413 14.86 -6.28 7.66
C PRO A 413 15.10 -6.26 6.13
N PRO A 414 16.07 -5.49 5.61
CA PRO A 414 16.33 -5.41 4.17
C PRO A 414 16.57 -6.76 3.47
N ARG A 415 17.20 -7.72 4.15
CA ARG A 415 17.44 -9.10 3.64
C ARG A 415 16.17 -9.96 3.47
N GLU A 416 15.04 -9.50 4.01
CA GLU A 416 13.73 -10.16 3.95
C GLU A 416 12.70 -9.25 3.26
N ARG A 417 13.18 -8.30 2.47
CA ARG A 417 12.34 -7.40 1.67
C ARG A 417 11.56 -8.14 0.59
N HIS A 418 12.10 -9.25 0.09
CA HIS A 418 11.44 -10.07 -0.93
C HIS A 418 10.89 -11.35 -0.33
N ARG A 419 9.71 -11.76 -0.82
CA ARG A 419 9.05 -13.04 -0.55
C ARG A 419 8.97 -13.86 -1.82
N VAL A 420 9.08 -15.18 -1.70
CA VAL A 420 8.82 -16.11 -2.80
C VAL A 420 7.33 -16.08 -3.18
N SER A 421 7.02 -16.28 -4.46
CA SER A 421 5.64 -16.40 -4.90
C SER A 421 4.98 -17.68 -4.40
N SER A 422 3.67 -17.63 -4.16
CA SER A 422 2.87 -18.81 -3.80
C SER A 422 2.29 -19.53 -5.02
N TYR A 423 2.20 -18.82 -6.14
CA TYR A 423 1.55 -19.28 -7.36
C TYR A 423 2.35 -18.81 -8.57
N ASP A 424 2.18 -19.52 -9.68
CA ASP A 424 2.56 -18.98 -10.99
C ASP A 424 1.84 -17.65 -11.18
N THR A 425 2.49 -16.69 -11.82
CA THR A 425 1.93 -15.36 -12.04
C THR A 425 1.65 -15.17 -13.52
N GLY A 426 0.40 -14.84 -13.85
CA GLY A 426 0.00 -14.38 -15.17
C GLY A 426 0.15 -12.87 -15.30
N VAL A 427 0.70 -12.43 -16.42
CA VAL A 427 0.77 -11.03 -16.82
C VAL A 427 0.03 -10.85 -18.13
N PHE A 428 -1.04 -10.05 -18.10
CA PHE A 428 -1.85 -9.70 -19.25
C PHE A 428 -1.59 -8.24 -19.64
N PHE A 429 -1.58 -7.95 -20.93
CA PHE A 429 -1.41 -6.61 -21.45
C PHE A 429 -2.68 -6.20 -22.19
N LEU A 430 -3.50 -5.35 -21.58
CA LEU A 430 -4.77 -4.90 -22.13
C LEU A 430 -4.64 -3.46 -22.61
N GLN A 431 -4.86 -3.19 -23.89
CA GLN A 431 -4.63 -1.87 -24.49
C GLN A 431 -5.68 -1.50 -25.51
N THR A 432 -6.11 -0.24 -25.50
CA THR A 432 -6.83 0.35 -26.65
C THR A 432 -5.93 0.33 -27.90
N SER A 433 -6.52 0.47 -29.08
CA SER A 433 -5.78 0.56 -30.34
C SER A 433 -4.76 1.71 -30.30
N ALA A 434 -5.13 2.85 -29.71
CA ALA A 434 -4.23 3.98 -29.52
C ALA A 434 -3.16 3.72 -28.44
N GLY A 435 -3.51 2.98 -27.38
CA GLY A 435 -2.55 2.51 -26.37
C GLY A 435 -1.48 1.61 -26.98
N ALA A 436 -1.89 0.63 -27.79
CA ALA A 436 -0.99 -0.32 -28.43
C ALA A 436 -0.01 0.33 -29.43
N ARG A 437 -0.44 1.37 -30.14
CA ARG A 437 0.48 2.17 -30.99
C ARG A 437 1.52 2.93 -30.17
N ARG A 438 1.16 3.38 -28.96
CA ARG A 438 2.05 4.15 -28.09
C ARG A 438 2.99 3.26 -27.27
N TRP A 439 2.51 2.13 -26.80
CA TRP A 439 3.21 1.21 -25.91
C TRP A 439 3.13 -0.22 -26.47
N PRO A 440 3.76 -0.48 -27.62
CA PRO A 440 3.68 -1.79 -28.27
C PRO A 440 4.23 -2.88 -27.34
N VAL A 441 3.50 -3.98 -27.24
CA VAL A 441 3.89 -5.15 -26.44
C VAL A 441 4.57 -6.15 -27.38
N THR A 442 5.88 -6.28 -27.26
CA THR A 442 6.68 -7.22 -28.07
C THR A 442 7.16 -8.40 -27.23
N ASP A 443 7.59 -9.47 -27.89
CA ASP A 443 8.11 -10.67 -27.24
C ASP A 443 9.36 -10.37 -26.42
N GLU A 444 10.19 -9.43 -26.88
CA GLU A 444 11.37 -8.96 -26.16
C GLU A 444 10.98 -8.25 -24.85
N ILE A 445 9.89 -7.46 -24.84
CA ILE A 445 9.41 -6.79 -23.62
C ILE A 445 8.89 -7.84 -22.62
N ARG A 446 8.15 -8.85 -23.10
CA ARG A 446 7.65 -9.93 -22.23
C ARG A 446 8.81 -10.73 -21.63
N ALA A 447 9.84 -11.03 -22.43
CA ALA A 447 11.03 -11.72 -21.96
C ALA A 447 11.85 -10.89 -20.96
N GLU A 448 12.03 -9.58 -21.21
CA GLU A 448 12.72 -8.67 -20.30
C GLU A 448 11.97 -8.55 -18.96
N LEU A 449 10.64 -8.41 -19.00
CA LEU A 449 9.81 -8.36 -17.80
C LEU A 449 9.91 -9.66 -17.00
N ALA A 450 9.82 -10.82 -17.68
CA ALA A 450 9.97 -12.11 -17.03
C ALA A 450 11.33 -12.22 -16.32
N ALA A 451 12.42 -11.87 -17.01
CA ALA A 451 13.76 -11.88 -16.43
C ALA A 451 13.89 -10.93 -15.22
N ALA A 452 13.26 -9.75 -15.28
CA ALA A 452 13.23 -8.79 -14.18
C ALA A 452 12.44 -9.32 -12.96
N MET A 453 11.30 -9.97 -13.18
CA MET A 453 10.53 -10.61 -12.09
C MET A 453 11.34 -11.66 -11.32
N LYS A 454 12.24 -12.38 -12.01
CA LYS A 454 13.13 -13.38 -11.39
C LYS A 454 14.22 -12.81 -10.48
N GLN A 455 14.41 -11.48 -10.41
CA GLN A 455 15.45 -10.87 -9.58
C GLN A 455 15.06 -10.72 -8.11
N ALA A 456 13.79 -10.94 -7.76
CA ALA A 456 13.27 -10.79 -6.41
C ALA A 456 12.90 -12.11 -5.75
N VAL A 457 13.63 -13.19 -6.04
CA VAL A 457 13.44 -14.44 -5.29
C VAL A 457 13.78 -14.16 -3.82
N GLY A 458 12.80 -14.37 -2.95
CA GLY A 458 12.96 -14.14 -1.51
C GLY A 458 14.04 -15.04 -0.89
N SER A 459 14.54 -14.65 0.28
CA SER A 459 15.57 -15.42 1.01
C SER A 459 15.04 -16.69 1.69
N ALA A 460 13.72 -16.91 1.64
CA ALA A 460 13.07 -18.13 2.13
C ALA A 460 12.81 -19.10 0.98
N LYS A 461 12.93 -20.40 1.26
CA LYS A 461 12.69 -21.46 0.25
C LYS A 461 11.22 -21.61 -0.12
N SER A 462 10.32 -21.22 0.79
CA SER A 462 8.87 -21.26 0.60
C SER A 462 8.19 -20.21 1.48
N VAL A 463 6.92 -19.92 1.19
CA VAL A 463 6.10 -19.05 2.03
C VAL A 463 5.97 -19.61 3.45
N GLY A 464 5.82 -20.93 3.60
CA GLY A 464 5.76 -21.57 4.92
C GLY A 464 7.07 -21.44 5.71
N ASP A 465 8.23 -21.45 5.04
CA ASP A 465 9.52 -21.16 5.68
C ASP A 465 9.60 -19.70 6.15
N LEU A 466 9.17 -18.76 5.30
CA LEU A 466 9.09 -17.34 5.65
C LEU A 466 8.19 -17.12 6.88
N GLU A 467 6.99 -17.68 6.88
CA GLU A 467 6.04 -17.54 8.01
C GLU A 467 6.58 -18.13 9.31
N ARG A 468 7.24 -19.30 9.27
CA ARG A 468 7.85 -19.90 10.46
C ARG A 468 8.91 -18.99 11.05
N ARG A 469 9.83 -18.46 10.24
CA ARG A 469 10.91 -17.56 10.72
C ARG A 469 10.36 -16.37 11.51
N PHE A 470 9.20 -15.84 11.14
CA PHE A 470 8.59 -14.70 11.82
C PHE A 470 7.63 -15.04 12.95
N ARG A 471 6.97 -16.20 12.90
CA ARG A 471 6.24 -16.72 14.06
C ARG A 471 7.20 -17.13 15.18
N SER A 472 8.36 -17.69 14.84
CA SER A 472 9.36 -18.17 15.79
C SER A 472 10.27 -17.07 16.37
N GLY A 473 10.41 -15.92 15.69
CA GLY A 473 11.21 -14.79 16.16
C GLY A 473 10.49 -13.80 17.08
N GLY A 474 9.19 -14.01 17.35
CA GLY A 474 8.35 -13.13 18.15
C GLY A 474 8.58 -13.28 19.65
N GLY A 475 9.61 -12.61 20.18
CA GLY A 475 9.62 -12.27 21.59
C GLY A 475 8.42 -11.39 21.91
N LYS A 476 7.46 -11.93 22.69
CA LYS A 476 6.39 -11.19 23.42
C LYS A 476 5.81 -9.97 22.67
N GLY A 477 5.12 -10.20 21.56
CA GLY A 477 4.29 -9.19 20.89
C GLY A 477 3.31 -9.88 19.95
N GLY A 478 2.06 -10.02 20.39
CA GLY A 478 1.12 -11.02 19.91
C GLY A 478 0.69 -10.89 18.45
N PHE A 479 0.87 -11.99 17.71
CA PHE A 479 0.01 -12.41 16.61
C PHE A 479 -0.49 -13.81 16.97
N GLY A 480 -1.54 -13.84 17.79
CA GLY A 480 -2.36 -15.00 18.10
C GLY A 480 -3.81 -14.61 17.92
#